data_AF-A0A6P0KWS2-F1
#
_entry.id   AF-A0A6P0KWS2-F1
#
_cell.length_a   1.000
_cell.length_b   1.000
_cell.length_c   1.000
_cell.angle_alpha   90.00
_cell.angle_beta   90.00
_cell.angle_gamma   90.00
#
_symmetry.space_group_name_H-M   'P 1'
#
loop_
_entity.id
_entity.type
_entity.pdbx_description
1 polymer ?
#
loop_
_entity_poly.entity_id
_entity_poly.type
_entity_poly.pdbx_seq_one_letter_code
_entity_poly.pdbx_strand_id
1 'polypeptide(L)'
;MHNGLQDLLLINFYSQEIKLDFLSIEIPIPDSIKNFTNLFPYRIGLHLRRESRHLAMGIRSLTSEERQDYDGLFIFEIYLQNIYLLLPLLAWHRKPVWICLHWNQQLAMHSTLKFLGLMYLKFFLKYFNLKAVLFEIDDEVLPKRFRLPASAKVKIPMPIRSDAYPNFKPG
;
A
#
# COMPACT_ATOMS: atom_id res chain seq x y z
N MET A 1 -6.56 -8.59 18.39
CA MET A 1 -5.80 -7.90 17.34
C MET A 1 -4.85 -8.91 16.72
N HIS A 2 -4.76 -8.99 15.39
CA HIS A 2 -3.85 -9.92 14.71
C HIS A 2 -2.40 -9.55 15.09
N ASN A 3 -1.60 -10.50 15.58
CA ASN A 3 -0.24 -10.21 16.07
C ASN A 3 0.68 -9.58 14.99
N GLY A 4 0.45 -9.84 13.70
CA GLY A 4 1.19 -9.19 12.61
C GLY A 4 0.94 -7.67 12.48
N LEU A 5 -0.20 -7.16 12.98
CA LEU A 5 -0.45 -5.72 13.06
C LEU A 5 0.39 -5.06 14.16
N GLN A 6 0.79 -5.77 15.22
CA GLN A 6 1.67 -5.22 16.26
C GLN A 6 3.08 -4.93 15.73
N ASP A 7 3.61 -5.74 14.83
CA ASP A 7 4.92 -5.48 14.22
C ASP A 7 4.89 -4.33 13.21
N LEU A 8 3.76 -4.13 12.53
CA LEU A 8 3.51 -2.93 11.71
C LEU A 8 3.37 -1.67 12.57
N LEU A 9 2.90 -1.79 13.82
CA LEU A 9 2.85 -0.67 14.76
C LEU A 9 4.25 -0.27 15.29
N LEU A 10 5.29 -1.08 15.07
CA LEU A 10 6.69 -0.71 15.33
C LEU A 10 7.28 0.25 14.29
N ILE A 11 6.53 0.63 13.25
CA ILE A 11 6.96 1.65 12.29
C ILE A 11 7.27 3.00 12.96
N ASN A 12 6.54 3.36 14.02
CA ASN A 12 6.87 4.52 14.85
C ASN A 12 8.25 4.39 15.54
N PHE A 13 8.72 3.16 15.77
CA PHE A 13 10.03 2.88 16.33
C PHE A 13 11.14 3.01 15.27
N TYR A 14 10.86 2.63 14.02
CA TYR A 14 11.80 2.76 12.90
C TYR A 14 11.83 4.17 12.26
N SER A 15 10.80 4.99 12.50
CA SER A 15 10.68 6.33 11.92
C SER A 15 11.44 7.41 12.69
N GLN A 16 12.13 7.09 13.79
CA GLN A 16 12.90 8.04 14.61
C GLN A 16 12.05 9.23 15.08
N GLU A 17 11.10 8.99 16.00
CA GLU A 17 10.25 10.02 16.65
C GLU A 17 9.17 10.69 15.78
N ILE A 18 8.91 10.20 14.57
CA ILE A 18 7.81 10.71 13.72
C ILE A 18 6.50 10.06 14.19
N LYS A 19 5.55 10.87 14.66
CA LYS A 19 4.20 10.40 15.01
C LYS A 19 3.39 10.13 13.74
N LEU A 20 3.10 8.86 13.46
CA LEU A 20 2.38 8.48 12.24
C LEU A 20 0.90 8.26 12.50
N ASP A 21 0.07 8.79 11.60
CA ASP A 21 -1.33 8.38 11.50
C ASP A 21 -1.47 7.17 10.57
N PHE A 22 -2.46 6.32 10.83
CA PHE A 22 -2.66 5.06 10.13
C PHE A 22 -3.93 5.08 9.27
N LEU A 23 -3.79 4.77 7.99
CA LEU A 23 -4.92 4.52 7.08
C LEU A 23 -4.82 3.13 6.46
N SER A 24 -5.95 2.45 6.39
CA SER A 24 -6.12 1.18 5.69
C SER A 24 -7.23 1.27 4.65
N ILE A 25 -7.14 0.42 3.63
CA ILE A 25 -8.15 0.25 2.58
C ILE A 25 -9.44 -0.40 3.10
N GLU A 26 -9.46 -0.92 4.32
CA GLU A 26 -10.62 -1.57 4.96
C GLU A 26 -11.71 -0.55 5.35
N ILE A 27 -12.35 0.01 4.33
CA ILE A 27 -13.49 0.90 4.45
C ILE A 27 -14.74 0.18 3.93
N PRO A 28 -15.86 0.22 4.67
CA PRO A 28 -17.14 -0.24 4.17
C PRO A 28 -17.48 0.44 2.85
N ILE A 29 -17.84 -0.34 1.84
CA ILE A 29 -18.28 0.20 0.56
C ILE A 29 -19.76 0.58 0.72
N PRO A 30 -20.17 1.81 0.37
CA PRO A 30 -21.59 2.20 0.33
C PRO A 30 -22.42 1.27 -0.54
N ASP A 31 -23.67 1.02 -0.15
CA ASP A 31 -24.54 0.08 -0.88
C ASP A 31 -24.85 0.56 -2.30
N SER A 32 -24.89 1.87 -2.53
CA SER A 32 -24.99 2.45 -3.89
C SER A 32 -23.85 1.99 -4.80
N ILE A 33 -22.60 1.98 -4.30
CA ILE A 33 -21.43 1.50 -5.04
C ILE A 33 -21.48 -0.02 -5.21
N LYS A 34 -21.92 -0.77 -4.20
CA LYS A 34 -22.09 -2.23 -4.34
C LYS A 34 -23.12 -2.55 -5.43
N ASN A 35 -24.28 -1.89 -5.41
CA ASN A 35 -25.35 -2.09 -6.37
C ASN A 35 -24.89 -1.75 -7.79
N PHE A 36 -24.22 -0.60 -7.97
CA PHE A 36 -23.63 -0.21 -9.25
C PHE A 36 -22.60 -1.23 -9.76
N THR A 37 -21.67 -1.66 -8.90
CA THR A 37 -20.60 -2.59 -9.31
C THR A 37 -21.10 -4.00 -9.60
N ASN A 38 -22.26 -4.39 -9.06
CA ASN A 38 -22.91 -5.66 -9.36
C ASN A 38 -23.58 -5.69 -10.75
N LEU A 39 -23.72 -4.53 -11.42
CA LEU A 39 -24.19 -4.46 -12.82
C LEU A 39 -23.15 -4.98 -13.83
N PHE A 40 -21.90 -5.19 -13.37
CA PHE A 40 -20.79 -5.64 -14.20
C PHE A 40 -20.37 -7.07 -13.86
N PRO A 41 -19.65 -7.77 -14.77
CA PRO A 41 -19.01 -9.05 -14.45
C PRO A 41 -18.17 -8.96 -13.18
N TYR A 42 -18.18 -10.04 -12.38
CA TYR A 42 -17.57 -10.07 -11.05
C TYR A 42 -16.16 -9.47 -10.97
N ARG A 43 -15.29 -9.79 -11.93
CA ARG A 43 -13.91 -9.28 -11.97
C ARG A 43 -13.84 -7.76 -12.12
N ILE A 44 -14.70 -7.20 -12.96
CA ILE A 44 -14.80 -5.75 -13.20
C ILE A 44 -15.41 -5.09 -11.98
N GLY A 45 -16.51 -5.63 -11.45
CA GLY A 45 -17.13 -5.12 -10.23
C GLY A 45 -16.18 -5.13 -9.03
N LEU A 46 -15.38 -6.19 -8.86
CA LEU A 46 -14.35 -6.27 -7.83
C LEU A 46 -13.25 -5.22 -8.01
N HIS A 47 -12.81 -4.98 -9.25
CA HIS A 47 -11.81 -3.95 -9.56
C HIS A 47 -12.33 -2.56 -9.19
N LEU A 48 -13.55 -2.22 -9.62
CA LEU A 48 -14.20 -0.95 -9.29
C LEU A 48 -14.36 -0.76 -7.78
N ARG A 49 -14.79 -1.79 -7.06
CA ARG A 49 -14.89 -1.76 -5.59
C ARG A 49 -13.54 -1.48 -4.91
N ARG A 50 -12.45 -2.05 -5.42
CA ARG A 50 -11.09 -1.81 -4.90
C ARG A 50 -10.62 -0.38 -5.20
N GLU A 51 -10.85 0.12 -6.41
CA GLU A 51 -10.62 1.55 -6.75
C GLU A 51 -11.38 2.48 -5.83
N SER A 52 -12.68 2.23 -5.60
CA SER A 52 -13.51 3.08 -4.74
C SER A 52 -12.97 3.15 -3.32
N ARG A 53 -12.47 2.02 -2.76
CA ARG A 53 -11.85 2.03 -1.44
C ARG A 53 -10.53 2.80 -1.41
N HIS A 54 -9.69 2.64 -2.43
CA HIS A 54 -8.48 3.43 -2.57
C HIS A 54 -8.77 4.93 -2.69
N LEU A 55 -9.79 5.30 -3.47
CA LEU A 55 -10.23 6.69 -3.58
C LEU A 55 -10.71 7.23 -2.23
N ALA A 56 -11.57 6.48 -1.52
CA ALA A 56 -12.04 6.87 -0.20
C ALA A 56 -10.89 7.03 0.80
N MET A 57 -9.91 6.12 0.77
CA MET A 57 -8.69 6.22 1.57
C MET A 57 -7.87 7.47 1.21
N GLY A 58 -7.69 7.77 -0.08
CA GLY A 58 -7.03 8.98 -0.54
C GLY A 58 -7.76 10.26 -0.12
N ILE A 59 -9.09 10.31 -0.20
CA ILE A 59 -9.87 11.46 0.28
C ILE A 59 -9.71 11.63 1.79
N ARG A 60 -9.85 10.54 2.56
CA ARG A 60 -9.60 10.57 4.01
C ARG A 60 -8.18 10.99 4.37
N SER A 61 -7.20 10.70 3.51
CA SER A 61 -5.84 11.21 3.69
C SER A 61 -5.80 12.74 3.69
N LEU A 62 -6.68 13.40 2.94
CA LEU A 62 -6.73 14.85 2.77
C LEU A 62 -7.71 15.55 3.73
N THR A 63 -8.82 14.91 4.10
CA THR A 63 -9.96 15.55 4.80
C THR A 63 -10.04 15.25 6.28
N SER A 64 -9.10 14.52 6.85
CA SER A 64 -9.05 14.28 8.28
C SER A 64 -8.86 15.63 9.01
N GLU A 65 -9.93 16.16 9.56
CA GLU A 65 -9.90 17.41 10.33
C GLU A 65 -9.36 17.17 11.76
N GLU A 66 -9.32 15.93 12.23
CA GLU A 66 -8.77 15.51 13.55
C GLU A 66 -7.23 15.56 13.64
N ARG A 67 -6.57 16.16 12.64
CA ARG A 67 -5.26 15.70 12.17
C ARG A 67 -4.20 16.82 12.20
N GLN A 68 -4.15 17.56 13.31
CA GLN A 68 -3.07 18.51 13.55
C GLN A 68 -1.82 17.87 14.20
N ASP A 69 -1.97 16.73 14.88
CA ASP A 69 -0.95 16.22 15.82
C ASP A 69 -0.21 14.95 15.33
N TYR A 70 0.13 14.87 14.05
CA TYR A 70 0.93 13.77 13.50
C TYR A 70 1.90 14.30 12.44
N ASP A 71 3.07 13.71 12.32
CA ASP A 71 4.15 14.18 11.46
C ASP A 71 4.11 13.56 10.06
N GLY A 72 3.42 12.44 9.90
CA GLY A 72 3.12 11.90 8.57
C GLY A 72 2.24 10.66 8.55
N LEU A 73 1.99 10.14 7.35
CA LEU A 73 0.91 9.20 7.10
C LEU A 73 1.45 7.82 6.74
N PHE A 74 1.00 6.78 7.45
CA PHE A 74 1.24 5.40 7.08
C PHE A 74 0.00 4.78 6.43
N ILE A 75 0.20 4.18 5.26
CA ILE A 75 -0.84 3.54 4.48
C ILE A 75 -0.58 2.06 4.43
N PHE A 76 -1.53 1.30 4.95
CA PHE A 76 -1.51 -0.13 4.94
C PHE A 76 -2.35 -0.70 3.80
N GLU A 77 -1.77 -1.66 3.10
CA GLU A 77 -2.35 -2.39 1.97
C GLU A 77 -2.76 -1.53 0.77
N ILE A 78 -1.98 -1.63 -0.29
CA ILE A 78 -2.36 -1.11 -1.60
C ILE A 78 -2.32 -2.20 -2.68
N TYR A 79 -3.34 -2.21 -3.52
CA TYR A 79 -3.38 -3.08 -4.69
C TYR A 79 -2.80 -2.37 -5.92
N LEU A 80 -1.64 -2.79 -6.43
CA LEU A 80 -0.96 -2.13 -7.56
C LEU A 80 -1.87 -1.88 -8.77
N GLN A 81 -2.72 -2.84 -9.12
CA GLN A 81 -3.65 -2.69 -10.22
C GLN A 81 -4.74 -1.65 -9.98
N ASN A 82 -4.82 -1.07 -8.77
CA ASN A 82 -5.84 -0.12 -8.36
C ASN A 82 -5.35 1.22 -7.81
N ILE A 83 -4.06 1.54 -7.94
CA ILE A 83 -3.48 2.71 -7.23
C ILE A 83 -3.64 4.04 -7.98
N TYR A 84 -4.34 4.06 -9.12
CA TYR A 84 -4.26 5.15 -10.10
C TYR A 84 -4.73 6.50 -9.54
N LEU A 85 -5.84 6.50 -8.82
CA LEU A 85 -6.39 7.69 -8.18
C LEU A 85 -5.77 7.93 -6.79
N LEU A 86 -5.32 6.88 -6.13
CA LEU A 86 -4.72 6.98 -4.80
C LEU A 86 -3.43 7.78 -4.84
N LEU A 87 -2.48 7.42 -5.71
CA LEU A 87 -1.15 8.04 -5.69
C LEU A 87 -1.15 9.56 -5.92
N PRO A 88 -1.93 10.12 -6.85
CA PRO A 88 -2.09 11.57 -6.96
C PRO A 88 -2.59 12.23 -5.67
N LEU A 89 -3.56 11.62 -4.99
CA LEU A 89 -4.10 12.15 -3.73
C LEU A 89 -3.05 12.12 -2.62
N LEU A 90 -2.28 11.03 -2.54
CA LEU A 90 -1.19 10.90 -1.58
C LEU A 90 -0.02 11.84 -1.89
N ALA A 91 0.27 12.08 -3.17
CA ALA A 91 1.28 13.05 -3.57
C ALA A 91 0.88 14.49 -3.24
N TRP A 92 -0.42 14.78 -3.26
CA TRP A 92 -0.97 16.06 -2.82
C TRP A 92 -1.00 16.21 -1.29
N HIS A 93 -0.77 15.12 -0.55
CA HIS A 93 -0.67 15.15 0.90
C HIS A 93 0.56 15.96 1.30
N ARG A 94 0.38 16.94 2.20
CA ARG A 94 1.45 17.88 2.58
C ARG A 94 2.54 17.27 3.47
N LYS A 95 2.21 16.19 4.18
CA LYS A 95 3.14 15.48 5.08
C LYS A 95 3.70 14.23 4.40
N PRO A 96 4.89 13.75 4.79
CA PRO A 96 5.46 12.52 4.24
C PRO A 96 4.49 11.34 4.36
N VAL A 97 4.48 10.47 3.34
CA VAL A 97 3.62 9.28 3.32
C VAL A 97 4.47 8.02 3.15
N TRP A 98 4.21 7.03 3.99
CA TRP A 98 4.79 5.69 3.93
C TRP A 98 3.73 4.70 3.45
N ILE A 99 4.01 4.02 2.35
CA ILE A 99 3.09 3.08 1.72
C ILE A 99 3.61 1.67 1.94
N CYS A 100 2.88 0.87 2.73
CA CYS A 100 3.19 -0.53 2.94
C CYS A 100 2.85 -1.34 1.69
N LEU A 101 3.86 -2.03 1.16
CA LEU A 101 3.70 -2.94 0.05
C LEU A 101 3.87 -4.36 0.55
N HIS A 102 2.91 -5.22 0.23
CA HIS A 102 2.94 -6.63 0.62
C HIS A 102 2.92 -7.50 -0.63
N TRP A 103 4.05 -8.11 -0.98
CA TRP A 103 4.24 -8.92 -2.20
C TRP A 103 4.00 -8.19 -3.53
N ASN A 104 3.83 -6.86 -3.52
CA ASN A 104 3.44 -6.11 -4.71
C ASN A 104 4.46 -6.25 -5.85
N GLN A 105 5.75 -6.27 -5.52
CA GLN A 105 6.82 -6.41 -6.52
C GLN A 105 6.84 -7.81 -7.16
N GLN A 106 6.61 -8.87 -6.37
CA GLN A 106 6.47 -10.26 -6.83
C GLN A 106 5.24 -10.40 -7.73
N LEU A 107 4.08 -9.89 -7.27
CA LEU A 107 2.83 -9.99 -8.00
C LEU A 107 2.88 -9.24 -9.35
N ALA A 108 3.68 -8.18 -9.45
CA ALA A 108 3.93 -7.47 -10.70
C ALA A 108 4.69 -8.33 -11.73
N MET A 109 5.44 -9.36 -11.33
CA MET A 109 6.11 -10.27 -12.26
C MET A 109 5.13 -11.11 -13.06
N HIS A 110 3.95 -11.38 -12.50
CA HIS A 110 2.96 -12.31 -13.04
C HIS A 110 1.77 -11.61 -13.71
N SER A 111 1.75 -10.28 -13.75
CA SER A 111 0.61 -9.54 -14.31
C SER A 111 1.04 -8.20 -14.91
N THR A 112 0.76 -8.01 -16.20
CA THR A 112 1.00 -6.76 -16.91
C THR A 112 0.31 -5.57 -16.24
N LEU A 113 -0.93 -5.75 -15.79
CA LEU A 113 -1.68 -4.68 -15.11
C LEU A 113 -1.01 -4.28 -13.79
N LYS A 114 -0.56 -5.25 -13.00
CA LYS A 114 0.19 -4.96 -11.76
C LYS A 114 1.56 -4.37 -12.05
N PHE A 115 2.22 -4.78 -13.13
CA PHE A 115 3.49 -4.19 -13.56
C PHE A 115 3.35 -2.72 -13.94
N LEU A 116 2.29 -2.35 -14.67
CA LEU A 116 1.99 -0.95 -14.97
C LEU A 116 1.73 -0.16 -13.67
N GLY A 117 0.97 -0.74 -12.73
CA GLY A 117 0.79 -0.17 -11.40
C GLY A 117 2.13 0.02 -10.66
N LEU A 118 3.04 -0.93 -10.72
CA LEU A 118 4.37 -0.81 -10.13
C LEU A 118 5.19 0.32 -10.77
N MET A 119 5.17 0.43 -12.10
CA MET A 119 5.86 1.50 -12.81
C MET A 119 5.31 2.88 -12.44
N TYR A 120 3.98 2.97 -12.31
CA TYR A 120 3.31 4.17 -11.85
C TYR A 120 3.70 4.52 -10.40
N LEU A 121 3.73 3.54 -9.49
CA LEU A 121 4.23 3.73 -8.13
C LEU A 121 5.67 4.23 -8.10
N LYS A 122 6.57 3.64 -8.92
CA LYS A 122 7.97 4.06 -9.02
C LYS A 122 8.13 5.51 -9.44
N PHE A 123 7.31 5.96 -10.39
CA PHE A 123 7.28 7.36 -10.79
C PHE A 123 6.95 8.24 -9.58
N PHE A 124 5.89 7.91 -8.85
CA PHE A 124 5.45 8.68 -7.69
C PHE A 124 6.49 8.71 -6.56
N LEU A 125 7.11 7.57 -6.24
CA LEU A 125 8.20 7.48 -5.26
C LEU A 125 9.45 8.28 -5.62
N LYS A 126 9.66 8.56 -6.91
CA LYS A 126 10.82 9.33 -7.39
C LYS A 126 10.59 10.83 -7.29
N TYR A 127 9.37 11.30 -7.53
CA TYR A 127 9.07 12.72 -7.71
C TYR A 127 8.31 13.37 -6.55
N PHE A 128 7.75 12.58 -5.63
CA PHE A 128 6.99 13.09 -4.49
C PHE A 128 7.55 12.58 -3.17
N ASN A 129 7.11 13.19 -2.06
CA ASN A 129 7.54 12.83 -0.71
C ASN A 129 6.85 11.55 -0.21
N LEU A 130 7.04 10.47 -0.96
CA LEU A 130 6.46 9.16 -0.74
C LEU A 130 7.59 8.15 -0.50
N LYS A 131 7.43 7.31 0.51
CA LYS A 131 8.31 6.18 0.80
C LYS A 131 7.53 4.88 0.68
N ALA A 132 8.16 3.87 0.12
CA ALA A 132 7.65 2.51 0.10
C ALA A 132 8.24 1.75 1.29
N VAL A 133 7.35 1.16 2.09
CA VAL A 133 7.70 0.29 3.19
C VAL A 133 7.57 -1.15 2.70
N LEU A 134 8.64 -1.91 2.87
CA LEU A 134 8.78 -3.28 2.39
C LEU A 134 9.29 -4.17 3.52
N PHE A 135 8.87 -5.43 3.53
CA PHE A 135 9.58 -6.43 4.32
C PHE A 135 10.91 -6.77 3.67
N GLU A 136 11.92 -7.09 4.48
CA GLU A 136 13.30 -7.34 4.04
C GLU A 136 13.41 -8.38 2.92
N ILE A 137 12.54 -9.40 2.95
CA ILE A 137 12.53 -10.53 2.00
C ILE A 137 12.03 -10.11 0.59
N ASP A 138 11.29 -9.00 0.48
CA ASP A 138 10.58 -8.62 -0.75
C ASP A 138 11.47 -7.98 -1.83
N ASP A 139 12.74 -7.68 -1.57
CA ASP A 139 13.54 -6.81 -2.44
C ASP A 139 14.82 -7.46 -3.03
N GLU A 140 15.46 -8.41 -2.34
CA GLU A 140 16.79 -8.90 -2.74
C GLU A 140 16.75 -9.92 -3.88
N VAL A 141 15.69 -10.72 -3.96
CA VAL A 141 15.57 -11.86 -4.88
C VAL A 141 14.99 -11.44 -6.25
N LEU A 142 14.42 -10.24 -6.37
CA LEU A 142 13.68 -9.84 -7.57
C LEU A 142 14.57 -9.34 -8.71
N PRO A 143 14.19 -9.46 -9.98
CA PRO A 143 14.91 -8.79 -11.08
C PRO A 143 14.88 -7.26 -10.94
N LYS A 144 15.96 -6.57 -11.37
CA LYS A 144 16.11 -5.10 -11.24
C LYS A 144 14.89 -4.30 -11.70
N ARG A 145 14.24 -4.72 -12.79
CA ARG A 145 13.05 -4.02 -13.32
C ARG A 145 11.84 -4.01 -12.36
N PHE A 146 11.76 -4.95 -11.42
CA PHE A 146 10.71 -5.02 -10.40
C PHE A 146 11.14 -4.45 -9.06
N ARG A 147 12.42 -4.13 -8.87
CA ARG A 147 12.94 -3.52 -7.64
C ARG A 147 12.52 -2.05 -7.53
N LEU A 148 12.14 -1.62 -6.33
CA LEU A 148 11.95 -0.20 -6.02
C LEU A 148 13.32 0.50 -5.84
N PRO A 149 13.40 1.82 -6.10
CA PRO A 149 14.66 2.56 -5.94
C PRO A 149 15.08 2.59 -4.46
N ALA A 150 16.39 2.43 -4.20
CA ALA A 150 16.95 2.36 -2.84
C ALA A 150 16.60 3.59 -1.98
N SER A 151 16.65 4.78 -2.57
CA SER A 151 16.35 6.05 -1.89
C SER A 151 14.91 6.21 -1.42
N ALA A 152 13.98 5.41 -1.95
CA ALA A 152 12.55 5.50 -1.61
C ALA A 152 12.06 4.32 -0.77
N LYS A 153 12.96 3.42 -0.34
CA LYS A 153 12.60 2.24 0.46
C LYS A 153 12.88 2.46 1.93
N VAL A 154 11.96 1.99 2.75
CA VAL A 154 12.18 1.69 4.16
C VAL A 154 12.00 0.19 4.30
N LYS A 155 13.07 -0.53 4.62
CA LYS A 155 13.02 -1.97 4.86
C LYS A 155 12.67 -2.19 6.33
N ILE A 156 11.64 -2.99 6.58
CA ILE A 156 11.31 -3.49 7.92
C ILE A 156 11.80 -4.94 7.98
N PRO A 157 12.60 -5.32 8.99
CA PRO A 157 12.96 -6.70 9.21
C PRO A 157 11.67 -7.52 9.38
N MET A 158 11.59 -8.66 8.70
CA MET A 158 10.39 -9.51 8.82
C MET A 158 10.21 -9.91 10.29
N PRO A 159 8.98 -9.97 10.83
CA PRO A 159 8.77 -10.46 12.18
C PRO A 159 9.43 -11.83 12.35
N ILE A 160 10.29 -11.96 13.37
CA ILE A 160 11.03 -13.19 13.70
C ILE A 160 10.07 -14.38 13.95
N ARG A 161 8.78 -14.11 14.16
CA ARG A 161 7.71 -15.10 14.24
C ARG A 161 6.79 -15.06 13.03
N SER A 162 7.29 -15.47 11.87
CA SER A 162 6.45 -15.94 10.78
C SER A 162 6.30 -17.46 10.86
N ASP A 163 5.42 -17.94 11.75
CA ASP A 163 4.92 -19.32 11.60
C ASP A 163 4.12 -19.49 10.29
N ALA A 164 3.87 -18.40 9.58
CA ALA A 164 3.46 -18.37 8.18
C ALA A 164 4.68 -18.55 7.25
N TYR A 165 5.28 -19.74 7.24
CA TYR A 165 5.99 -20.18 6.04
C TYR A 165 4.99 -20.15 4.88
N PRO A 166 5.30 -19.53 3.72
CA PRO A 166 4.49 -19.72 2.54
C PRO A 166 4.55 -21.22 2.20
N ASN A 167 3.43 -21.92 2.34
CA ASN A 167 3.27 -23.28 1.83
C ASN A 167 3.35 -23.26 0.30
N PHE A 168 4.55 -23.08 -0.24
CA PHE A 168 4.84 -23.46 -1.61
C PHE A 168 4.80 -24.99 -1.63
N LYS A 169 3.66 -25.55 -2.05
CA LYS A 169 3.64 -26.95 -2.47
C LYS A 169 4.67 -27.09 -3.61
N PRO A 170 5.64 -28.02 -3.51
CA PRO A 170 6.45 -28.36 -4.66
C PRO A 170 5.53 -28.92 -5.75
N GLY A 171 5.80 -28.48 -6.99
CA GLY A 171 5.18 -29.05 -8.18
C GLY A 171 5.60 -30.49 -8.43
#